data_AF-A0A7X9BZ41-F1
#
_entry.id   AF-A0A7X9BZ41-F1
#
_cell.length_a   1.000
_cell.length_b   1.000
_cell.length_c   1.000
_cell.angle_alpha   90.00
_cell.angle_beta   90.00
_cell.angle_gamma   90.00
#
_symmetry.space_group_name_H-M   'P 1'
#
loop_
_entity.id
_entity.type
_entity.pdbx_description
1 polymer ?
#
loop_
_entity_poly.entity_id
_entity_poly.type
_entity_poly.pdbx_seq_one_letter_code
_entity_poly.pdbx_strand_id
1 'polypeptide(L)'
;KLVKAGERKLQITSISNQEISGIYKEEIREGYERYASVSNEFIVLGTFFNDEYRDANIKITAGDGETYEGHLYLDDYNYKVQFYPHEVISPVSNFDGTFHPVLD
;
A
#
# COMPACT_ATOMS: atom_id res chain seq x y z
N LYS A 1 -14.81 -23.41 -7.77
CA LYS A 1 -13.36 -23.13 -7.84
C LYS A 1 -13.17 -21.63 -7.67
N LEU A 2 -12.38 -21.20 -6.69
CA LEU A 2 -12.03 -19.78 -6.54
C LEU A 2 -10.90 -19.43 -7.51
N VAL A 3 -10.94 -18.23 -8.08
CA VAL A 3 -9.97 -17.73 -9.04
C VAL A 3 -9.48 -16.37 -8.60
N LYS A 4 -8.17 -16.11 -8.73
CA LYS A 4 -7.55 -14.83 -8.40
C LYS A 4 -8.08 -13.76 -9.36
N ALA A 5 -8.72 -12.73 -8.81
CA ALA A 5 -9.27 -11.61 -9.58
C ALA A 5 -8.21 -10.56 -9.93
N GLY A 6 -7.10 -10.53 -9.21
CA GLY A 6 -6.02 -9.56 -9.39
C GLY A 6 -4.98 -9.66 -8.27
N GLU A 7 -4.04 -8.74 -8.27
CA GLU A 7 -3.02 -8.59 -7.24
C GLU A 7 -2.78 -7.15 -6.87
N ARG A 8 -2.16 -6.97 -5.69
CA ARG A 8 -1.77 -5.67 -5.17
C ARG A 8 -0.28 -5.71 -4.94
N LYS A 9 0.41 -4.65 -5.33
CA LYS A 9 1.86 -4.52 -5.20
C LYS A 9 2.16 -3.22 -4.48
N LEU A 10 2.86 -3.33 -3.37
CA LEU A 10 3.50 -2.20 -2.71
C LEU A 10 4.99 -2.26 -3.05
N GLN A 11 5.47 -1.25 -3.76
CA GLN A 11 6.88 -1.08 -4.09
C GLN A 11 7.44 0.08 -3.28
N ILE A 12 8.36 -0.20 -2.36
CA ILE A 12 9.12 0.84 -1.66
C ILE A 12 10.22 1.32 -2.60
N THR A 13 10.23 2.61 -2.92
CA THR A 13 11.18 3.22 -3.86
C THR A 13 12.30 3.96 -3.14
N SER A 14 12.05 4.45 -1.92
CA SER A 14 13.05 5.06 -1.06
C SER A 14 12.71 4.86 0.40
N ILE A 15 13.74 4.73 1.23
CA ILE A 15 13.64 4.75 2.69
C ILE A 15 14.81 5.54 3.25
N SER A 16 14.51 6.43 4.17
CA SER A 16 15.47 7.24 4.93
C SER A 16 15.14 7.15 6.43
N ASN A 17 15.87 7.89 7.25
CA ASN A 17 15.59 8.00 8.68
C ASN A 17 14.31 8.79 9.00
N GLN A 18 13.77 9.59 8.09
CA GLN A 18 12.58 10.41 8.36
C GLN A 18 11.39 10.00 7.52
N GLU A 19 11.65 9.48 6.33
CA GLU A 19 10.64 9.29 5.32
C GLU A 19 10.78 7.94 4.62
N ILE A 20 9.63 7.40 4.21
CA ILE A 20 9.50 6.27 3.31
C ILE A 20 8.65 6.72 2.11
N SER A 21 9.01 6.30 0.91
CA SER A 21 8.19 6.53 -0.27
C SER A 21 8.07 5.29 -1.12
N GLY A 22 6.97 5.22 -1.85
CA GLY A 22 6.67 4.05 -2.66
C GLY A 22 5.49 4.25 -3.59
N ILE A 23 5.15 3.16 -4.27
CA ILE A 23 4.04 3.08 -5.19
C ILE A 23 3.20 1.87 -4.80
N TYR A 24 1.91 2.11 -4.58
CA TYR A 24 0.92 1.06 -4.40
C TYR A 24 0.13 0.89 -5.70
N LYS A 25 0.06 -0.33 -6.22
CA LYS A 25 -0.66 -0.65 -7.46
C LYS A 25 -1.63 -1.79 -7.29
N GLU A 26 -2.73 -1.71 -8.01
CA GLU A 26 -3.69 -2.79 -8.17
C GLU A 26 -3.70 -3.29 -9.61
N GLU A 27 -3.37 -4.56 -9.81
CA GLU A 27 -3.38 -5.22 -11.11
C GLU A 27 -4.58 -6.17 -11.18
N ILE A 28 -5.63 -5.74 -11.86
CA ILE A 28 -6.85 -6.53 -12.04
C ILE A 28 -6.77 -7.36 -13.32
N ARG A 29 -7.20 -8.62 -13.22
CA ARG A 29 -7.26 -9.54 -14.36
C ARG A 29 -8.41 -9.16 -15.29
N GLU A 30 -8.20 -9.34 -16.59
CA GLU A 30 -9.26 -9.18 -17.61
C GLU A 30 -10.53 -9.96 -17.23
N GLY A 31 -11.68 -9.30 -17.31
CA GLY A 31 -12.99 -9.81 -16.91
C GLY A 31 -13.35 -9.60 -15.43
N TYR A 32 -12.47 -9.00 -14.64
CA TYR A 32 -12.69 -8.68 -13.22
C TYR A 32 -12.67 -7.16 -12.93
N GLU A 33 -12.76 -6.31 -13.96
CA GLU A 33 -12.61 -4.85 -13.88
C GLU A 33 -13.64 -4.20 -12.96
N ARG A 34 -14.81 -4.81 -12.75
CA ARG A 34 -15.82 -4.33 -11.79
C ARG A 34 -15.34 -4.29 -10.34
N TYR A 35 -14.24 -4.98 -10.03
CA TYR A 35 -13.58 -4.98 -8.73
C TYR A 35 -12.41 -4.00 -8.67
N ALA A 36 -12.09 -3.35 -9.80
CA ALA A 36 -11.05 -2.35 -9.84
C ALA A 36 -11.48 -1.12 -9.05
N SER A 37 -10.46 -0.51 -8.48
CA SER A 37 -10.53 0.75 -7.79
C SER A 37 -10.63 1.90 -8.78
N VAL A 38 -11.06 3.08 -8.32
CA VAL A 38 -11.14 4.28 -9.17
C VAL A 38 -9.77 4.63 -9.76
N SER A 39 -8.70 4.34 -9.01
CA SER A 39 -7.32 4.41 -9.47
C SER A 39 -6.61 3.07 -9.29
N ASN A 40 -5.71 2.74 -10.21
CA ASN A 40 -4.91 1.51 -10.16
C ASN A 40 -3.49 1.75 -9.65
N GLU A 41 -3.11 3.01 -9.45
CA GLU A 41 -1.77 3.40 -9.02
C GLU A 41 -1.87 4.58 -8.05
N PHE A 42 -1.13 4.46 -6.96
CA PHE A 42 -1.16 5.41 -5.86
C PHE A 42 0.27 5.71 -5.40
N ILE A 43 0.56 6.99 -5.21
CA ILE A 43 1.83 7.44 -4.66
C ILE A 43 1.73 7.39 -3.14
N VAL A 44 2.69 6.73 -2.49
CA VAL A 44 2.76 6.63 -1.04
C VAL A 44 3.91 7.47 -0.53
N LEU A 45 3.63 8.36 0.42
CA LEU A 45 4.62 9.15 1.14
C LEU A 45 4.38 8.98 2.64
N GLY A 46 5.39 8.51 3.37
CA GLY A 46 5.31 8.27 4.80
C GLY A 46 6.35 9.03 5.59
N THR A 47 6.00 9.42 6.81
CA THR A 47 6.89 10.05 7.79
C THR A 47 6.92 9.20 9.06
N PHE A 48 8.11 8.80 9.49
CA PHE A 48 8.28 7.98 10.69
C PHE A 48 7.99 8.77 11.97
N PHE A 49 7.38 8.13 12.97
CA PHE A 49 7.07 8.79 14.25
C PHE A 49 8.30 9.01 15.14
N ASN A 50 9.31 8.17 14.96
CA ASN A 50 10.49 8.10 15.83
C ASN A 50 11.72 7.60 15.05
N ASP A 51 12.87 7.63 15.72
CA ASP A 51 14.14 7.14 15.18
C ASP A 51 14.22 5.62 15.05
N GLU A 52 13.14 4.88 15.34
CA GLU A 52 13.12 3.41 15.16
C GLU A 52 12.78 3.01 13.73
N TYR A 53 12.32 3.94 12.89
CA TYR A 53 12.06 3.74 11.44
C TYR A 53 11.10 2.59 11.13
N ARG A 54 10.19 2.28 12.05
CA ARG A 54 9.23 1.17 11.89
C ARG A 54 7.83 1.66 11.61
N ASP A 55 7.37 2.61 12.39
CA ASP A 55 6.01 3.12 12.33
C ASP A 55 5.98 4.45 11.57
N ALA A 56 5.15 4.57 10.55
CA ALA A 56 4.99 5.77 9.73
C ALA A 56 3.53 6.13 9.51
N ASN A 57 3.21 7.41 9.67
CA ASN A 57 2.01 7.98 9.06
C ASN A 57 2.23 8.08 7.57
N ILE A 58 1.28 7.65 6.76
CA ILE A 58 1.35 7.74 5.30
C ILE A 58 0.26 8.63 4.74
N LYS A 59 0.62 9.33 3.66
CA LYS A 59 -0.28 9.99 2.74
C LYS A 59 -0.25 9.23 1.41
N ILE A 60 -1.42 8.94 0.88
CA ILE A 60 -1.63 8.18 -0.35
C ILE A 60 -2.33 9.10 -1.34
N THR A 61 -1.71 9.35 -2.50
CA THR A 61 -2.30 10.18 -3.57
C THR A 61 -2.72 9.26 -4.71
N ALA A 62 -4.01 9.27 -5.06
CA ALA A 62 -4.55 8.56 -6.20
C ALA A 62 -4.28 9.31 -7.52
N GLY A 63 -4.42 8.61 -8.65
CA GLY A 63 -4.21 9.20 -9.99
C GLY A 63 -5.17 10.33 -10.37
N ASP A 64 -6.30 10.47 -9.67
CA ASP A 64 -7.24 11.60 -9.81
C ASP A 64 -6.86 12.83 -8.94
N GLY A 65 -5.80 12.70 -8.13
CA GLY A 65 -5.30 13.73 -7.23
C GLY A 65 -5.93 13.72 -5.84
N GLU A 66 -6.92 12.85 -5.58
CA GLU A 66 -7.46 12.66 -4.24
C GLU A 66 -6.38 12.10 -3.31
N THR A 67 -6.40 12.57 -2.06
CA THR A 67 -5.41 12.17 -1.07
C THR A 67 -6.05 11.58 0.16
N TYR A 68 -5.43 10.54 0.67
CA TYR A 68 -5.89 9.81 1.82
C TYR A 68 -4.75 9.62 2.81
N GLU A 69 -5.10 9.30 4.04
CA GLU A 69 -4.14 9.04 5.11
C GLU A 69 -4.13 7.57 5.50
N GLY A 70 -3.12 7.15 6.24
CA GLY A 70 -3.02 5.79 6.72
C GLY A 70 -1.80 5.57 7.60
N HIS A 71 -1.53 4.30 7.85
CA HIS A 71 -0.39 3.86 8.63
C HIS A 71 0.41 2.79 7.88
N LEU A 72 1.73 2.83 8.04
CA LEU A 72 2.65 1.80 7.55
C LEU A 72 3.55 1.36 8.69
N TYR A 73 3.66 0.04 8.88
CA TYR A 73 4.61 -0.56 9.83
C TYR A 73 5.59 -1.48 9.12
N LEU A 74 6.88 -1.27 9.34
CA LEU A 74 7.97 -2.14 8.90
C LEU A 74 8.30 -3.14 10.01
N ASP A 75 7.95 -4.40 9.76
CA ASP A 75 8.39 -5.53 10.58
C ASP A 75 9.72 -6.05 10.02
N ASP A 76 10.81 -5.42 10.46
CA ASP A 76 12.18 -5.77 10.08
C ASP A 76 12.61 -7.16 10.58
N TYR A 77 12.01 -7.64 11.66
CA TYR A 77 12.27 -8.99 12.19
C TYR A 77 11.74 -10.09 11.27
N ASN A 78 10.55 -9.90 10.70
CA ASN A 78 9.91 -10.88 9.84
C ASN A 78 9.98 -10.54 8.35
N TYR A 79 10.66 -9.43 8.00
CA TYR A 79 10.69 -8.87 6.66
C TYR A 79 9.29 -8.69 6.08
N LYS A 80 8.42 -7.94 6.78
CA LYS A 80 7.05 -7.65 6.32
C LYS A 80 6.78 -6.16 6.35
N VAL A 81 5.87 -5.73 5.48
CA VAL A 81 5.29 -4.39 5.54
C VAL A 81 3.81 -4.54 5.84
N GLN A 82 3.36 -3.96 6.93
CA GLN A 82 1.94 -3.81 7.22
C GLN A 82 1.49 -2.45 6.71
N PHE A 83 0.52 -2.43 5.81
CA PHE A 83 0.06 -1.22 5.14
C PHE A 83 -1.45 -1.06 5.34
N TYR A 84 -1.82 -0.01 6.07
CA TYR A 84 -3.18 0.30 6.50
C TYR A 84 -3.62 1.66 5.96
N PRO A 85 -4.11 1.71 4.72
CA PRO A 85 -4.81 2.88 4.20
C PRO A 85 -6.08 3.14 5.02
N HIS A 86 -6.18 4.27 5.73
CA HIS A 86 -7.45 4.71 6.30
C HIS A 86 -8.32 5.25 5.15
N GLU A 87 -9.44 4.59 4.89
CA GLU A 87 -10.49 5.00 3.92
C GLU A 87 -10.16 4.82 2.43
N VAL A 88 -8.98 4.28 2.12
CA VAL A 88 -8.54 4.15 0.73
C VAL A 88 -9.10 2.84 0.18
N ILE A 89 -10.21 2.99 -0.53
CA ILE A 89 -10.56 2.21 -1.71
C ILE A 89 -11.37 0.90 -1.46
N SER A 90 -12.53 0.84 -2.12
CA SER A 90 -13.39 -0.33 -2.32
C SER A 90 -14.52 -0.53 -1.27
N PRO A 91 -15.73 -0.95 -1.69
CA PRO A 91 -16.83 -1.34 -0.78
C PRO A 91 -16.49 -2.54 0.15
N VAL A 92 -15.28 -3.10 0.03
CA VAL A 92 -14.74 -4.13 0.92
C VAL A 92 -13.83 -3.44 1.94
N SER A 93 -14.45 -2.73 2.88
CA SER A 93 -13.86 -1.73 3.77
C SER A 93 -12.90 -2.24 4.86
N ASN A 94 -12.18 -3.34 4.66
CA ASN A 94 -11.24 -3.87 5.67
C ASN A 94 -9.97 -4.38 4.96
N PHE A 95 -9.01 -3.49 4.71
CA PHE A 95 -7.73 -3.87 4.14
C PHE A 95 -6.66 -3.97 5.25
N ASP A 96 -6.37 -5.20 5.69
CA ASP A 96 -5.13 -5.52 6.39
C ASP A 96 -4.11 -6.00 5.35
N GLY A 97 -3.28 -5.08 4.86
CA GLY A 97 -2.27 -5.37 3.84
C GLY A 97 -0.96 -5.82 4.46
N THR A 98 -0.81 -7.12 4.75
CA THR A 98 0.53 -7.69 5.02
C THR A 98 1.23 -8.01 3.70
N PHE A 99 2.26 -7.24 3.37
CA PHE A 99 3.12 -7.47 2.21
C PHE A 99 4.38 -8.20 2.62
N HIS A 100 4.80 -9.13 1.77
CA HIS A 100 6.06 -9.85 1.90
C HIS A 100 6.96 -9.45 0.72
N PRO A 101 8.28 -9.31 0.94
CA PRO A 101 9.24 -9.11 -0.13
C PRO A 101 9.12 -10.22 -1.17
N VAL A 102 9.05 -9.81 -2.42
CA VAL A 102 9.35 -10.71 -3.53
C VAL A 102 10.86 -10.61 -3.70
N LEU A 103 11.57 -11.68 -3.33
CA LEU A 103 13.01 -11.79 -3.59
C LEU A 103 13.18 -12.14 -5.07
N ASP A 104 13.88 -11.30 -5.82
CA ASP A 104 14.42 -11.64 -7.15
C ASP A 104 15.68 -12.52 -7.04
#